data_AF-A0A954R3B1-F1
#
_entry.id   AF-A0A954R3B1-F1
#
_cell.length_a   1.000
_cell.length_b   1.000
_cell.length_c   1.000
_cell.angle_alpha   90.00
_cell.angle_beta   90.00
_cell.angle_gamma   90.00
#
_symmetry.space_group_name_H-M   'P 1'
#
loop_
_entity.id
_entity.type
_entity.pdbx_description
1 polymer ?
#
loop_
_entity_poly.entity_id
_entity_poly.type
_entity_poly.pdbx_seq_one_letter_code
_entity_poly.pdbx_strand_id
1 'polypeptide(L)'
;DMAVAEVDSPIIHVTADDPPTLLLAGTKDELVPVSHSRNIKDLFEKVGVECELIEFPEAGHGFQGKDAEQAMAAMVNWFVKHLSK
;
A
#
# COMPACT_ATOMS: atom_id res chain seq x y z
N ASP A 1 10.61 5.32 -21.09
CA ASP A 1 10.02 4.52 -22.17
C ASP A 1 8.84 3.78 -21.58
N MET A 2 7.63 3.98 -22.11
CA MET A 2 6.42 3.37 -21.54
C MET A 2 6.46 1.83 -21.61
N ALA A 3 7.11 1.27 -22.63
CA ALA A 3 7.24 -0.19 -22.77
C ALA A 3 8.11 -0.82 -21.67
N VAL A 4 9.11 -0.09 -21.17
CA VAL A 4 9.94 -0.55 -20.04
C VAL A 4 9.18 -0.38 -18.72
N ALA A 5 8.39 0.69 -18.57
CA ALA A 5 7.60 0.93 -17.36
C ALA A 5 6.50 -0.12 -17.13
N GLU A 6 5.96 -0.73 -18.20
CA GLU A 6 4.92 -1.76 -18.09
C GLU A 6 5.44 -3.05 -17.43
N VAL A 7 6.62 -3.54 -17.84
CA VAL A 7 7.20 -4.79 -17.31
C VAL A 7 7.77 -4.64 -15.90
N ASP A 8 8.08 -3.41 -15.49
CA ASP A 8 8.60 -3.11 -14.15
C ASP A 8 7.49 -2.72 -13.16
N SER A 9 6.21 -2.75 -13.57
CA SER A 9 5.11 -2.40 -12.69
C SER A 9 4.88 -3.46 -11.62
N PRO A 10 4.83 -3.13 -10.31
CA PRO A 10 4.61 -4.11 -9.25
C PRO A 10 3.30 -4.89 -9.40
N ILE A 11 2.28 -4.27 -10.01
CA ILE A 11 0.94 -4.85 -10.14
C ILE A 11 0.92 -6.12 -11.01
N ILE A 12 1.86 -6.29 -11.95
CA ILE A 12 1.93 -7.47 -12.82
C ILE A 12 2.72 -8.63 -12.20
N HIS A 13 3.39 -8.40 -11.07
CA HIS A 13 4.22 -9.38 -10.37
C HIS A 13 3.59 -9.90 -9.08
N VAL A 14 2.34 -9.52 -8.79
CA VAL A 14 1.60 -10.00 -7.62
C VAL A 14 1.39 -11.51 -7.71
N THR A 15 1.77 -12.22 -6.65
CA THR A 15 1.72 -13.68 -6.55
C THR A 15 1.18 -14.12 -5.18
N ALA A 16 0.74 -15.37 -5.07
CA ALA A 16 0.12 -15.88 -3.83
C ALA A 16 1.14 -16.11 -2.69
N ASP A 17 2.43 -16.11 -2.98
CA ASP A 17 3.53 -16.21 -2.00
C ASP A 17 4.04 -14.85 -1.49
N ASP A 18 3.45 -13.74 -1.94
CA ASP A 18 3.75 -12.42 -1.40
C ASP A 18 3.38 -12.34 0.11
N PRO A 19 4.17 -11.61 0.93
CA PRO A 19 3.90 -11.49 2.35
C PRO A 19 2.67 -10.61 2.64
N PRO A 20 2.09 -10.72 3.85
CA PRO A 20 1.07 -9.78 4.30
C PRO A 20 1.51 -8.33 4.11
N THR A 21 0.74 -7.55 3.37
CA THR A 21 1.11 -6.20 2.91
C THR A 21 0.19 -5.12 3.47
N LEU A 22 0.78 -4.12 4.12
CA LEU A 22 0.10 -2.87 4.51
C LEU A 22 0.37 -1.78 3.46
N LEU A 23 -0.70 -1.16 2.96
CA LEU A 23 -0.67 -0.01 2.08
C LEU A 23 -1.15 1.23 2.83
N LEU A 24 -0.40 2.33 2.76
CA LEU A 24 -0.73 3.61 3.36
C LEU A 24 -0.72 4.66 2.26
N ALA A 25 -1.84 5.34 2.00
CA ALA A 25 -1.95 6.26 0.87
C ALA A 25 -2.76 7.52 1.18
N GLY A 26 -2.29 8.68 0.74
CA GLY A 26 -3.07 9.92 0.72
C GLY A 26 -4.03 9.94 -0.46
N THR A 27 -5.30 10.30 -0.25
CA THR A 27 -6.29 10.35 -1.33
C THR A 27 -6.13 11.56 -2.24
N LYS A 28 -5.39 12.59 -1.79
CA LYS A 28 -5.07 13.80 -2.55
C LYS A 28 -3.64 13.77 -3.11
N ASP A 29 -3.00 12.60 -3.13
CA ASP A 29 -1.66 12.45 -3.72
C ASP A 29 -1.74 12.57 -5.25
N GLU A 30 -1.19 13.66 -5.79
CA GLU A 30 -1.10 13.92 -7.22
C GLU A 30 0.17 13.33 -7.86
N LEU A 31 1.16 12.92 -7.04
CA LEU A 31 2.39 12.28 -7.51
C LEU A 31 2.21 10.77 -7.66
N VAL A 32 1.52 10.14 -6.71
CA VAL A 32 1.20 8.71 -6.70
C VAL A 32 -0.30 8.53 -6.40
N PRO A 33 -1.16 8.48 -7.45
CA PRO A 33 -2.60 8.36 -7.27
C PRO A 33 -3.02 7.17 -6.41
N VAL A 34 -3.98 7.39 -5.49
CA VAL A 34 -4.53 6.34 -4.59
C VAL A 34 -5.11 5.13 -5.33
N SER A 35 -5.49 5.29 -6.60
CA SER A 35 -5.94 4.17 -7.44
C SER A 35 -4.88 3.09 -7.60
N HIS A 36 -3.59 3.40 -7.54
CA HIS A 36 -2.52 2.39 -7.57
C HIS A 36 -2.63 1.44 -6.37
N SER A 37 -2.82 1.99 -5.16
CA SER A 37 -2.98 1.21 -3.93
C SER A 37 -4.28 0.39 -3.93
N ARG A 38 -5.39 0.96 -4.43
CA ARG A 38 -6.66 0.23 -4.57
C ARG A 38 -6.54 -0.94 -5.54
N ASN A 39 -5.95 -0.70 -6.71
CA ASN A 39 -5.82 -1.73 -7.76
C ASN A 39 -4.94 -2.91 -7.30
N ILE A 40 -3.81 -2.64 -6.62
CA ILE A 40 -2.93 -3.72 -6.16
C ILE A 40 -3.55 -4.47 -4.98
N LYS A 41 -4.29 -3.79 -4.09
CA LYS A 41 -5.08 -4.45 -3.04
C LYS A 41 -6.07 -5.45 -3.63
N ASP A 42 -6.82 -5.06 -4.65
CA ASP A 42 -7.78 -5.95 -5.32
C ASP A 42 -7.10 -7.20 -5.90
N LEU A 43 -5.84 -7.10 -6.35
CA LEU A 43 -5.07 -8.25 -6.81
C LEU A 43 -4.59 -9.12 -5.66
N PHE A 44 -4.04 -8.53 -4.59
CA PHE A 44 -3.66 -9.28 -3.39
C PHE A 44 -4.84 -10.09 -2.84
N GLU A 45 -6.02 -9.48 -2.73
CA GLU A 45 -7.24 -10.17 -2.29
C GLU A 45 -7.64 -11.31 -3.23
N LYS A 46 -7.51 -11.13 -4.56
CA LYS A 46 -7.82 -12.19 -5.55
C LYS A 46 -6.89 -13.39 -5.44
N VAL A 47 -5.63 -13.20 -5.11
CA VAL A 47 -4.64 -14.28 -4.99
C VAL A 47 -4.49 -14.80 -3.55
N GLY A 48 -5.27 -14.26 -2.61
CA GLY A 48 -5.32 -14.73 -1.22
C GLY A 48 -4.22 -14.16 -0.32
N VAL A 49 -3.53 -13.10 -0.73
CA VAL A 49 -2.56 -12.38 0.09
C VAL A 49 -3.30 -11.44 1.04
N GLU A 50 -2.96 -11.53 2.33
CA GLU A 50 -3.51 -10.61 3.33
C GLU A 50 -3.02 -9.19 3.05
N CYS A 51 -3.96 -8.27 2.78
CA CYS A 51 -3.63 -6.90 2.47
C CYS A 51 -4.60 -5.93 3.16
N GLU A 52 -4.04 -4.90 3.80
CA GLU A 52 -4.79 -3.78 4.38
C GLU A 52 -4.41 -2.48 3.68
N LEU A 53 -5.40 -1.64 3.38
CA LEU A 53 -5.18 -0.29 2.84
C LEU A 53 -5.79 0.74 3.80
N ILE A 54 -4.95 1.63 4.31
CA ILE A 54 -5.39 2.81 5.07
C ILE A 54 -5.25 4.04 4.17
N GLU A 55 -6.39 4.66 3.89
CA GLU A 55 -6.46 5.91 3.13
C GLU A 55 -6.56 7.11 4.05
N PHE A 56 -5.76 8.14 3.77
CA PHE A 56 -5.74 9.41 4.49
C PHE A 56 -6.47 10.47 3.65
N PRO A 57 -7.73 10.83 3.96
CA PRO A 57 -8.62 11.55 3.05
C PRO A 57 -8.18 12.95 2.64
N GLU A 58 -7.31 13.57 3.44
CA GLU A 58 -6.85 14.94 3.21
C GLU A 58 -5.34 15.00 2.86
N ALA A 59 -4.63 13.87 2.94
CA ALA A 59 -3.20 13.81 2.70
C ALA A 59 -2.88 13.74 1.20
N GLY A 60 -1.82 14.46 0.81
CA GLY A 60 -1.17 14.36 -0.50
C GLY A 60 0.00 13.38 -0.49
N HIS A 61 1.12 13.77 -1.12
CA HIS A 61 2.34 12.97 -1.10
C HIS A 61 3.11 13.13 0.23
N GLY A 62 3.08 12.08 1.04
CA GLY A 62 3.67 12.04 2.38
C GLY A 62 2.71 12.48 3.49
N PHE A 63 2.93 11.96 4.69
CA PHE A 63 2.08 12.21 5.85
C PHE A 63 2.68 13.25 6.80
N GLN A 64 1.83 14.03 7.46
CA GLN A 64 2.24 15.07 8.43
C GLN A 64 1.33 15.05 9.66
N GLY A 65 1.82 15.58 10.78
CA GLY A 65 1.05 15.70 12.02
C GLY A 65 0.39 14.38 12.43
N LYS A 66 -0.93 14.41 12.66
CA LYS A 66 -1.70 13.23 13.08
C LYS A 66 -1.69 12.09 12.07
N ASP A 67 -1.66 12.41 10.77
CA ASP A 67 -1.61 11.38 9.73
C ASP A 67 -0.27 10.64 9.77
N ALA A 68 0.84 11.35 10.05
CA ALA A 68 2.16 10.73 10.20
C ALA A 68 2.22 9.84 11.45
N GLU A 69 1.65 10.30 12.57
CA GLU A 69 1.55 9.52 13.82
C GLU A 69 0.72 8.24 13.60
N GLN A 70 -0.43 8.36 12.94
CA GLN A 70 -1.30 7.24 12.62
C GLN A 70 -0.63 6.25 11.64
N ALA A 71 0.02 6.75 10.59
CA ALA A 71 0.75 5.93 9.63
C ALA A 71 1.87 5.13 10.31
N MET A 72 2.65 5.79 11.18
CA MET A 72 3.71 5.15 11.96
C MET A 72 3.15 4.06 12.90
N ALA A 73 2.08 4.37 13.63
CA ALA A 73 1.44 3.42 14.52
C ALA A 73 0.89 2.20 13.76
N ALA A 74 0.24 2.41 12.61
CA ALA A 74 -0.27 1.33 11.76
C ALA A 74 0.87 0.42 11.26
N MET A 75 1.96 1.01 10.78
CA MET A 75 3.15 0.26 10.34
C MET A 75 3.75 -0.58 11.47
N VAL A 76 3.94 0.00 12.66
CA VAL A 76 4.47 -0.75 13.81
C VAL A 76 3.52 -1.89 14.21
N ASN A 77 2.22 -1.63 14.27
CA ASN A 77 1.22 -2.64 14.62
C ASN A 77 1.18 -3.77 13.60
N TRP A 78 1.36 -3.48 12.31
CA TRP A 78 1.46 -4.49 11.26
C TRP A 78 2.64 -5.42 11.49
N PHE A 79 3.83 -4.85 11.74
CA PHE A 79 5.00 -5.66 12.06
C PHE A 79 4.82 -6.46 13.34
N VAL A 80 4.23 -5.88 14.40
CA VAL A 80 3.92 -6.62 15.62
C VAL A 80 3.00 -7.80 15.31
N LYS A 81 1.94 -7.60 14.54
CA LYS A 81 0.98 -8.66 14.19
C LYS A 81 1.62 -9.80 13.40
N HIS A 82 2.53 -9.50 12.46
CA HIS A 82 3.03 -10.48 11.50
C HIS A 82 4.44 -11.02 11.79
N LEU A 83 5.23 -10.33 12.60
CA LEU A 83 6.62 -10.69 12.89
C LEU A 83 6.89 -10.98 14.38
N SER A 84 5.92 -10.75 15.27
CA SER A 84 6.07 -11.20 16.67
C SER A 84 5.99 -12.71 16.74
N LYS A 85 6.83 -13.30 17.59
CA LYS A 85 6.97 -14.75 17.78
C LYS A 85 5.73 -15.40 18.37
#